data_AF-A0A6B2DEJ0-F1
#
_entry.id   AF-A0A6B2DEJ0-F1
#
_cell.length_a   1.000
_cell.length_b   1.000
_cell.length_c   1.000
_cell.angle_alpha   90.00
_cell.angle_beta   90.00
_cell.angle_gamma   90.00
#
_symmetry.space_group_name_H-M   'P 1'
#
loop_
_entity.id
_entity.type
_entity.pdbx_description
1 polymer ?
#
loop_
_entity_poly.entity_id
_entity_poly.type
_entity_poly.pdbx_seq_one_letter_code
_entity_poly.pdbx_strand_id
1 'polypeptide(L)'
;MPKAVPGVADPNNTCLASRPTSGDTPGLVVGLIFQAVGNYRDNVNNPAKASDGNVNGRPAIEEQEPLKVKGQCAIRFQVRDSRALLSISFGSDTAGACEQARDIAAKVEPLLPKNN
;
A
#
# COMPACT_ATOMS: atom_id res chain seq x y z
N MET A 1 -10.36 9.45 10.10
CA MET A 1 -9.81 8.09 10.31
C MET A 1 -9.02 8.08 11.61
N PRO A 2 -9.00 6.96 12.37
CA PRO A 2 -8.35 6.90 13.67
C PRO A 2 -6.83 7.01 13.56
N LYS A 3 -6.19 7.49 14.62
CA LYS A 3 -4.73 7.44 14.76
C LYS A 3 -4.35 6.09 15.36
N ALA A 4 -3.37 5.41 14.79
CA ALA A 4 -2.83 4.18 15.38
C ALA A 4 -2.07 4.53 16.68
N VAL A 5 -1.98 3.56 17.59
CA VAL A 5 -1.01 3.60 18.69
C VAL A 5 0.40 3.60 18.08
N PRO A 6 1.33 4.48 18.53
CA PRO A 6 2.70 4.50 18.02
C PRO A 6 3.39 3.14 18.20
N GLY A 7 3.91 2.58 17.11
CA GLY A 7 4.75 1.39 17.11
C GLY A 7 6.17 1.72 16.65
N VAL A 8 7.13 0.85 16.99
CA VAL A 8 8.51 0.96 16.48
C VAL A 8 8.51 0.68 14.97
N ALA A 9 9.16 1.54 14.19
CA ALA A 9 9.40 1.24 12.78
C ALA A 9 10.24 -0.02 12.67
N ASP A 10 9.71 -1.05 12.00
CA ASP A 10 10.36 -2.36 11.88
C ASP A 10 10.93 -2.54 10.47
N PRO A 11 12.21 -2.17 10.25
CA PRO A 11 12.83 -2.34 8.94
C PRO A 11 13.00 -3.81 8.55
N ASN A 12 13.01 -4.75 9.51
CA ASN A 12 13.16 -6.18 9.23
C ASN A 12 11.93 -6.77 8.54
N ASN A 13 10.77 -6.09 8.64
CA ASN A 13 9.51 -6.48 8.03
C ASN A 13 9.11 -5.55 6.87
N THR A 14 10.12 -4.98 6.21
CA THR A 14 9.97 -4.15 5.01
C THR A 14 10.67 -4.79 3.81
N CYS A 15 9.96 -4.91 2.70
CA CYS A 15 10.53 -5.32 1.41
C CYS A 15 10.40 -4.18 0.42
N LEU A 16 11.51 -3.83 -0.25
CA LEU A 16 11.54 -2.81 -1.28
C LEU A 16 12.00 -3.42 -2.60
N ALA A 17 11.26 -3.15 -3.67
CA ALA A 17 11.67 -3.46 -5.03
C ALA A 17 11.58 -2.19 -5.87
N SER A 18 12.57 -1.96 -6.72
CA SER A 18 12.57 -0.83 -7.65
C SER A 18 12.96 -1.27 -9.04
N ARG A 19 12.29 -0.67 -10.02
CA ARG A 19 12.63 -0.77 -11.44
C ARG A 19 12.85 0.65 -11.96
N PRO A 20 14.06 0.99 -12.45
CA PRO A 20 14.32 2.29 -13.01
C PRO A 20 13.54 2.48 -14.32
N THR A 21 13.32 3.73 -14.70
CA THR A 21 12.79 4.11 -16.02
C THR A 21 13.69 3.54 -17.12
N SER A 22 13.09 2.96 -18.16
CA SER A 22 13.82 2.41 -19.31
C SER A 22 13.05 2.66 -20.60
N GLY A 23 13.60 3.51 -21.48
CA GLY A 23 12.88 4.00 -22.65
C GLY A 23 11.57 4.66 -22.26
N ASP A 24 10.47 4.20 -22.87
CA ASP A 24 9.12 4.67 -22.58
C ASP A 24 8.46 3.97 -21.37
N THR A 25 9.16 3.03 -20.70
CA THR A 25 8.64 2.35 -19.51
C THR A 25 8.87 3.22 -18.27
N PRO A 26 7.81 3.68 -17.58
CA PRO A 26 7.97 4.48 -16.38
C PRO A 26 8.64 3.69 -15.26
N GLY A 27 9.44 4.40 -14.45
CA GLY A 27 10.01 3.82 -13.23
C GLY A 27 8.93 3.43 -12.22
N LEU A 28 9.20 2.37 -11.46
CA LEU A 28 8.31 1.82 -10.45
C LEU A 28 9.10 1.53 -9.18
N VAL A 29 8.59 2.00 -8.04
CA VAL A 29 9.08 1.64 -6.71
C VAL A 29 7.92 1.04 -5.93
N VAL A 30 8.14 -0.15 -5.36
CA VAL A 30 7.17 -0.91 -4.59
C VAL A 30 7.76 -1.17 -3.21
N GLY A 31 7.08 -0.70 -2.17
CA GLY A 31 7.38 -1.02 -0.79
C GLY A 31 6.25 -1.85 -0.18
N LEU A 32 6.57 -3.01 0.37
CA LEU A 32 5.65 -3.79 1.19
C LEU A 32 6.15 -3.73 2.64
N ILE A 33 5.31 -3.21 3.53
CA ILE A 33 5.63 -3.04 4.94
C ILE A 33 4.60 -3.80 5.75
N PHE A 34 5.05 -4.70 6.62
CA PHE A 34 4.19 -5.36 7.59
C PHE A 34 4.29 -4.66 8.95
N GLN A 35 3.15 -4.26 9.51
CA GLN A 35 3.09 -3.60 10.81
C GLN A 35 2.27 -4.45 11.76
N ALA A 36 2.91 -4.91 12.83
CA ALA A 36 2.34 -5.86 13.78
C ALA A 36 1.10 -5.35 14.53
N VAL A 37 0.86 -4.03 14.52
CA VAL A 37 -0.24 -3.38 15.25
C VAL A 37 -0.99 -2.38 14.36
N GLY A 38 -2.28 -2.22 14.66
CA GLY A 38 -3.15 -1.22 14.06
C GLY A 38 -4.04 -1.77 12.94
N ASN A 39 -5.10 -1.03 12.66
CA ASN A 39 -6.06 -1.35 11.62
C ASN A 39 -5.57 -0.82 10.26
N TYR A 40 -5.99 -1.46 9.17
CA TYR A 40 -5.73 -0.98 7.80
C TYR A 40 -6.24 0.46 7.53
N ARG A 41 -7.21 0.95 8.32
CA ARG A 41 -7.72 2.33 8.28
C ARG A 41 -6.90 3.36 9.05
N ASP A 42 -5.97 2.94 9.90
CA ASP A 42 -5.26 3.90 10.74
C ASP A 42 -4.15 4.61 9.94
N ASN A 43 -3.88 5.87 10.27
CA ASN A 43 -2.81 6.68 9.66
C ASN A 43 -2.89 6.83 8.13
N VAL A 44 -4.09 6.85 7.55
CA VAL A 44 -4.27 7.30 6.17
C VAL A 44 -3.88 8.77 6.09
N ASN A 45 -2.89 9.09 5.26
CA ASN A 45 -2.23 10.38 5.17
C ASN A 45 -3.03 11.40 4.33
N ASN A 46 -3.76 10.92 3.32
CA ASN A 46 -4.63 11.69 2.45
C ASN A 46 -6.06 11.14 2.47
N PRO A 47 -6.80 11.32 3.58
CA PRO A 47 -8.14 10.74 3.74
C PRO A 47 -9.17 11.30 2.74
N ALA A 48 -8.93 12.48 2.16
CA ALA A 48 -9.80 13.07 1.14
C ALA A 48 -9.72 12.35 -0.22
N LYS A 49 -8.63 11.59 -0.45
CA LYS A 49 -8.42 10.78 -1.65
C LYS A 49 -8.22 9.30 -1.32
N ALA A 50 -8.78 8.87 -0.19
CA ALA A 50 -8.81 7.48 0.20
C ALA A 50 -10.19 6.89 -0.08
N SER A 51 -10.22 5.67 -0.59
CA SER A 51 -11.44 4.92 -0.86
C SER A 51 -11.37 3.53 -0.25
N ASP A 52 -12.52 3.08 0.25
CA ASP A 52 -12.69 1.73 0.76
C ASP A 52 -12.89 0.73 -0.36
N GLY A 53 -12.39 -0.48 -0.17
CA GLY A 53 -12.55 -1.57 -1.11
C GLY A 53 -12.12 -2.91 -0.52
N ASN A 54 -11.77 -3.84 -1.42
CA ASN A 54 -11.18 -5.11 -1.05
C ASN A 54 -10.15 -5.55 -2.08
N VAL A 55 -9.21 -6.38 -1.65
CA VAL A 55 -8.26 -7.09 -2.50
C VAL A 55 -8.51 -8.58 -2.28
N ASN A 56 -8.99 -9.30 -3.30
CA ASN A 56 -9.35 -10.72 -3.20
C ASN A 56 -10.28 -11.03 -2.00
N GLY A 57 -11.24 -10.15 -1.69
CA GLY A 57 -12.16 -10.30 -0.56
C GLY A 57 -11.59 -9.86 0.80
N ARG A 58 -10.31 -9.49 0.88
CA ARG A 58 -9.70 -8.89 2.08
C ARG A 58 -10.03 -7.39 2.14
N PRO A 59 -10.60 -6.86 3.24
CA PRO A 59 -10.85 -5.43 3.37
C PRO A 59 -9.58 -4.61 3.18
N ALA A 60 -9.70 -3.56 2.36
CA ALA A 60 -8.59 -2.70 1.99
C ALA A 60 -8.99 -1.23 1.89
N ILE A 61 -8.01 -0.34 2.03
CA ILE A 61 -8.10 1.06 1.63
C ILE A 61 -7.09 1.30 0.53
N GLU A 62 -7.57 1.93 -0.55
CA GLU A 62 -6.72 2.57 -1.54
C GLU A 62 -6.59 4.06 -1.20
N GLU A 63 -5.38 4.58 -1.28
CA GLU A 63 -5.05 5.95 -0.94
C GLU A 63 -4.23 6.57 -2.06
N GLN A 64 -4.82 7.55 -2.75
CA GLN A 64 -4.14 8.29 -3.80
C GLN A 64 -3.31 9.42 -3.20
N GLU A 65 -2.10 9.62 -3.73
CA GLU A 65 -1.21 10.71 -3.36
C GLU A 65 -1.05 10.81 -1.82
N PRO A 66 -0.60 9.74 -1.13
CA PRO A 66 -0.47 9.72 0.33
C PRO A 66 0.43 10.84 0.85
N LEU A 67 1.44 11.28 0.10
CA LEU A 67 2.30 12.42 0.44
C LEU A 67 1.85 13.73 -0.23
N LYS A 68 0.62 13.77 -0.77
CA LYS A 68 0.07 14.88 -1.58
C LYS A 68 0.90 15.19 -2.84
N VAL A 69 1.56 14.17 -3.37
CA VAL A 69 2.35 14.22 -4.61
C VAL A 69 1.77 13.23 -5.62
N LYS A 70 1.68 13.65 -6.89
CA LYS A 70 1.21 12.82 -8.00
C LYS A 70 2.15 11.64 -8.26
N GLY A 71 1.62 10.57 -8.86
CA GLY A 71 2.40 9.37 -9.17
C GLY A 71 2.59 8.44 -7.98
N GLN A 72 1.72 8.55 -6.96
CA GLN A 72 1.76 7.70 -5.78
C GLN A 72 0.40 7.09 -5.50
N CYS A 73 0.40 5.83 -5.11
CA CYS A 73 -0.77 5.15 -4.60
C CYS A 73 -0.35 4.17 -3.52
N ALA A 74 -1.13 4.08 -2.45
CA ALA A 74 -0.93 3.08 -1.41
C ALA A 74 -2.18 2.22 -1.27
N ILE A 75 -2.00 0.91 -1.10
CA ILE A 75 -3.06 -0.01 -0.71
C ILE A 75 -2.70 -0.59 0.65
N ARG A 76 -3.63 -0.47 1.59
CA ARG A 76 -3.54 -1.02 2.95
C ARG A 76 -4.57 -2.12 3.09
N PHE A 77 -4.18 -3.30 3.53
CA PHE A 77 -5.12 -4.38 3.82
C PHE A 77 -4.83 -5.04 5.17
N GLN A 78 -5.90 -5.49 5.83
CA GLN A 78 -5.85 -6.10 7.16
C GLN A 78 -5.25 -7.50 7.09
N VAL A 79 -4.30 -7.84 7.96
CA VAL A 79 -3.72 -9.19 8.08
C VAL A 79 -3.75 -9.64 9.55
N ARG A 80 -4.77 -10.42 9.94
CA ARG A 80 -5.04 -10.80 11.34
C ARG A 80 -5.09 -9.55 12.24
N ASP A 81 -4.34 -9.54 13.34
CA ASP A 81 -4.20 -8.40 14.25
C ASP A 81 -3.14 -7.37 13.78
N SER A 82 -2.59 -7.58 12.59
CA SER A 82 -1.59 -6.75 11.96
C SER A 82 -2.13 -6.13 10.66
N ARG A 83 -1.35 -5.27 10.02
CA ARG A 83 -1.67 -4.71 8.71
C ARG A 83 -0.47 -4.78 7.78
N ALA A 84 -0.77 -5.00 6.51
CA ALA A 84 0.21 -4.83 5.45
C ALA A 84 -0.08 -3.54 4.69
N LEU A 85 0.96 -2.75 4.51
CA LEU A 85 0.97 -1.52 3.72
C LEU A 85 1.76 -1.79 2.45
N LEU A 86 1.09 -1.80 1.31
CA LEU A 86 1.70 -1.78 0.00
C LEU A 86 1.74 -0.32 -0.49
N SER A 87 2.92 0.25 -0.63
CA SER A 87 3.13 1.60 -1.15
C SER A 87 3.76 1.51 -2.54
N ILE A 88 3.14 2.18 -3.51
CA ILE A 88 3.63 2.26 -4.88
C ILE A 88 3.92 3.71 -5.23
N SER A 89 5.11 3.94 -5.78
CA SER A 89 5.45 5.17 -6.51
C SER A 89 5.70 4.82 -7.96
N PHE A 90 4.98 5.46 -8.87
CA PHE A 90 5.01 5.22 -10.30
C PHE A 90 5.26 6.54 -11.04
N GLY A 91 6.25 6.54 -11.94
CA GLY A 91 6.81 7.77 -12.51
C GLY A 91 5.93 8.54 -13.49
N SER A 92 4.77 8.01 -13.93
CA SER A 92 3.93 8.66 -14.94
C SER A 92 2.82 9.53 -14.33
N ASP A 93 1.93 8.93 -13.51
CA ASP A 93 0.72 9.56 -13.00
C ASP A 93 0.06 8.75 -11.87
N THR A 94 -0.86 9.38 -11.13
CA THR A 94 -1.54 8.77 -9.98
C THR A 94 -2.46 7.60 -10.37
N ALA A 95 -3.11 7.65 -11.54
CA ALA A 95 -4.02 6.59 -11.96
C ALA A 95 -3.25 5.32 -12.31
N GLY A 96 -2.17 5.45 -13.09
CA GLY A 96 -1.22 4.37 -13.36
C GLY A 96 -0.57 3.82 -12.09
N ALA A 97 -0.25 4.68 -11.11
CA ALA A 97 0.25 4.22 -9.81
C ALA A 97 -0.76 3.32 -9.09
N CYS A 98 -2.05 3.67 -9.09
CA CYS A 98 -3.09 2.87 -8.45
C CYS A 98 -3.42 1.58 -9.20
N GLU A 99 -3.40 1.60 -10.53
CA GLU A 99 -3.54 0.37 -11.33
C GLU A 99 -2.43 -0.62 -10.98
N GLN A 100 -1.16 -0.18 -10.99
CA GLN A 100 -0.03 -1.02 -10.58
C GLN A 100 -0.16 -1.48 -9.12
N ALA A 101 -0.65 -0.62 -8.23
CA ALA A 101 -0.87 -0.97 -6.83
C ALA A 101 -1.89 -2.10 -6.69
N ARG A 102 -3.02 -2.04 -7.42
CA ARG A 102 -4.05 -3.07 -7.42
C ARG A 102 -3.52 -4.40 -7.97
N ASP A 103 -2.80 -4.35 -9.09
CA ASP A 103 -2.22 -5.54 -9.72
C ASP A 103 -1.22 -6.26 -8.81
N ILE A 104 -0.36 -5.50 -8.14
CA ILE A 104 0.61 -6.06 -7.19
C ILE A 104 -0.11 -6.53 -5.92
N ALA A 105 -1.08 -5.78 -5.40
CA ALA A 105 -1.86 -6.18 -4.23
C ALA A 105 -2.58 -7.52 -4.48
N ALA A 106 -3.19 -7.70 -5.65
CA ALA A 106 -3.88 -8.94 -6.02
C ALA A 106 -2.94 -10.16 -6.07
N LYS A 107 -1.65 -9.94 -6.38
CA LYS A 107 -0.60 -10.99 -6.41
C LYS A 107 0.01 -11.24 -5.02
N VAL A 108 0.13 -10.20 -4.20
CA VAL A 108 0.70 -10.30 -2.85
C VAL A 108 -0.30 -10.91 -1.88
N GLU A 109 -1.59 -10.54 -1.97
CA GLU A 109 -2.61 -10.95 -1.00
C GLU A 109 -2.66 -12.48 -0.76
N PRO A 110 -2.62 -13.35 -1.79
CA PRO A 110 -2.64 -14.81 -1.59
C PRO A 110 -1.41 -15.36 -0.86
N LEU A 111 -0.30 -14.62 -0.82
CA LEU A 111 0.93 -14.99 -0.13
C LEU A 111 0.91 -14.63 1.36
N LEU A 112 -0.09 -13.85 1.79
CA LEU A 112 -0.21 -13.41 3.17
C LEU A 112 -0.94 -14.45 4.02
N PRO A 113 -0.69 -14.47 5.34
CA PRO A 113 -1.49 -15.25 6.26
C PRO A 113 -2.99 -14.96 6.10
N LYS A 114 -3.79 -16.02 6.11
CA LYS A 114 -5.25 -15.90 6.18
C LYS A 114 -5.66 -15.36 7.56
N ASN A 115 -6.76 -14.62 7.59
CA ASN A 115 -7.31 -14.02 8.82
C ASN A 115 -8.00 -15.02 9.77
N ASN A 116 -7.75 -16.33 9.60
CA ASN A 116 -8.31 -17.38 10.46
C ASN A 116 -7.87 -17.24 11.91
#